data_AF-A0A938MNQ0-F1
#
_entry.id   AF-A0A938MNQ0-F1
#
_cell.length_a   1.000
_cell.length_b   1.000
_cell.length_c   1.000
_cell.angle_alpha   90.00
_cell.angle_beta   90.00
_cell.angle_gamma   90.00
#
_symmetry.space_group_name_H-M   'P 1'
#
loop_
_entity.id
_entity.type
_entity.pdbx_description
1 polymer ?
#
loop_
_entity_poly.entity_id
_entity_poly.type
_entity_poly.pdbx_seq_one_letter_code
_entity_poly.pdbx_strand_id
1 'polypeptide(L)'
;MPFIPCCLALWLVAAQTAAKELAIVTGELTVTMEAQSSWTIRSVQYQGTQVIIPAGGQGAVIMPKGGQWVGSAMRPEVTEPVKSLEVLADGVAVTLAGASQVKGEKVIVRKQSQLGGFEHSAETTFEKDRIVQKHAFAATEDMQLQNFYAFIYSFTTAGRAWAAQPLDGALRTGAFKGEGHVPGATCEWMAQYDAASQKGALVYFQTPFAGPGALTAYWDTKSYHKLFAQPVNGSVKKGA
;
A
#
# COMPACT_ATOMS: atom_id res chain seq x y z
N MET A 1 55.40 -6.67 -42.23
CA MET A 1 54.68 -7.08 -41.00
C MET A 1 53.33 -6.37 -41.02
N PRO A 2 52.18 -7.06 -40.99
CA PRO A 2 50.89 -6.38 -40.96
C PRO A 2 50.54 -5.97 -39.52
N PHE A 3 50.13 -4.72 -39.34
CA PHE A 3 49.54 -4.23 -38.10
C PHE A 3 48.09 -4.75 -38.01
N ILE A 4 47.78 -5.46 -36.93
CA ILE A 4 46.40 -5.84 -36.58
C ILE A 4 45.87 -4.77 -35.63
N PRO A 5 44.84 -3.98 -35.99
CA PRO A 5 44.24 -3.03 -35.06
C PRO A 5 43.43 -3.79 -34.00
N CYS A 6 43.79 -3.61 -32.74
CA CYS A 6 43.00 -4.05 -31.59
C CYS A 6 41.89 -3.01 -31.36
N CYS A 7 40.68 -3.28 -31.87
CA CYS A 7 39.50 -2.52 -31.49
C CYS A 7 39.01 -3.02 -30.12
N LEU A 8 39.45 -2.35 -29.05
CA LEU A 8 38.85 -2.50 -27.74
C LEU A 8 37.45 -1.84 -27.78
N ALA A 9 36.42 -2.61 -28.08
CA ALA A 9 35.03 -2.17 -27.91
C ALA A 9 34.73 -2.16 -26.41
N LEU A 10 34.95 -1.01 -25.77
CA LEU A 10 34.58 -0.79 -24.37
C LEU A 10 33.05 -0.67 -24.30
N TRP A 11 32.36 -1.79 -24.04
CA TRP A 11 30.95 -1.75 -23.68
C TRP A 11 30.83 -1.17 -22.27
N LEU A 12 30.64 0.15 -22.19
CA LEU A 12 30.14 0.81 -20.99
C LEU A 12 28.71 0.31 -20.75
N VAL A 13 28.57 -0.79 -20.02
CA VAL A 13 27.31 -1.15 -19.35
C VAL A 13 27.16 -0.12 -18.24
N ALA A 14 26.48 0.99 -18.53
CA ALA A 14 26.02 1.90 -17.50
C ALA A 14 25.12 1.10 -16.57
N ALA A 15 25.58 0.86 -15.34
CA ALA A 15 24.76 0.30 -14.28
C ALA A 15 23.60 1.28 -14.04
N GLN A 16 22.45 1.04 -14.68
CA GLN A 16 21.24 1.81 -14.42
C GLN A 16 20.81 1.48 -12.99
N THR A 17 20.90 2.48 -12.10
CA THR A 17 20.39 2.36 -10.74
C THR A 17 18.88 2.22 -10.82
N ALA A 18 18.33 1.22 -10.12
CA ALA A 18 16.89 1.07 -10.00
C ALA A 18 16.29 2.36 -9.41
N ALA A 19 15.12 2.76 -9.91
CA ALA A 19 14.40 3.89 -9.37
C ALA A 19 14.17 3.71 -7.87
N LYS A 20 14.39 4.76 -7.06
CA LYS A 20 14.11 4.73 -5.61
C LYS A 20 12.64 4.98 -5.30
N GLU A 21 12.01 5.76 -6.17
CA GLU A 21 10.63 6.22 -6.10
C GLU A 21 10.04 6.16 -7.51
N LEU A 22 8.75 5.86 -7.59
CA LEU A 22 7.97 5.83 -8.81
C LEU A 22 6.66 6.60 -8.62
N ALA A 23 6.47 7.65 -9.39
CA ALA A 23 5.19 8.35 -9.47
C ALA A 23 4.29 7.68 -10.52
N ILE A 24 3.13 7.17 -10.12
CA ILE A 24 2.07 6.71 -11.02
C ILE A 24 1.07 7.86 -11.22
N VAL A 25 0.77 8.19 -12.47
CA VAL A 25 -0.20 9.25 -12.80
C VAL A 25 -1.28 8.71 -13.73
N THR A 26 -2.53 8.80 -13.27
CA THR A 26 -3.74 8.44 -14.04
C THR A 26 -4.79 9.53 -13.89
N GLY A 27 -5.09 10.26 -14.97
CA GLY A 27 -5.96 11.44 -14.89
C GLY A 27 -5.46 12.46 -13.85
N GLU A 28 -6.29 12.77 -12.87
CA GLU A 28 -6.00 13.72 -11.78
C GLU A 28 -5.35 13.08 -10.54
N LEU A 29 -5.12 11.77 -10.57
CA LEU A 29 -4.52 11.01 -9.48
C LEU A 29 -3.00 10.94 -9.67
N THR A 30 -2.24 11.30 -8.63
CA THR A 30 -0.79 11.05 -8.54
C THR A 30 -0.52 10.20 -7.32
N VAL A 31 0.14 9.07 -7.52
CA VAL A 31 0.49 8.12 -6.46
C VAL A 31 2.00 7.91 -6.43
N THR A 32 2.61 8.11 -5.27
CA THR A 32 4.02 7.78 -5.06
C THR A 32 4.15 6.37 -4.53
N MET A 33 5.05 5.57 -5.11
CA MET A 33 5.49 4.28 -4.58
C MET A 33 7.01 4.29 -4.38
N GLU A 34 7.52 3.61 -3.36
CA GLU A 34 8.96 3.64 -3.02
C GLU A 34 9.58 2.26 -2.85
N ALA A 35 10.79 2.09 -3.36
CA ALA A 35 11.57 0.86 -3.26
C ALA A 35 11.94 0.52 -1.81
N GLN A 36 12.31 1.53 -1.00
CA GLN A 36 12.64 1.35 0.42
C GLN A 36 11.45 0.82 1.22
N SER A 37 10.23 1.04 0.72
CA SER A 37 8.99 0.56 1.31
C SER A 37 8.43 -0.66 0.58
N SER A 38 9.31 -1.45 -0.05
CA SER A 38 8.95 -2.67 -0.79
C SER A 38 7.87 -2.42 -1.85
N TRP A 39 7.99 -1.27 -2.54
CA TRP A 39 7.09 -0.81 -3.60
C TRP A 39 5.63 -0.76 -3.15
N THR A 40 5.39 -0.15 -2.00
CA THR A 40 4.04 0.17 -1.50
C THR A 40 3.69 1.63 -1.80
N ILE A 41 2.38 1.94 -1.79
CA ILE A 41 1.88 3.32 -1.91
C ILE A 41 2.37 4.11 -0.70
N ARG A 42 3.00 5.26 -0.94
CA ARG A 42 3.51 6.17 0.09
C ARG A 42 2.73 7.45 0.22
N SER A 43 2.24 7.95 -0.91
CA SER A 43 1.42 9.14 -0.93
C SER A 43 0.40 9.05 -2.06
N VAL A 44 -0.75 9.69 -1.87
CA VAL A 44 -1.78 9.85 -2.91
C VAL A 44 -2.22 11.30 -2.92
N GLN A 45 -2.19 11.91 -4.10
CA GLN A 45 -2.76 13.22 -4.38
C GLN A 45 -3.87 13.08 -5.42
N TYR A 46 -4.94 13.84 -5.23
CA TYR A 46 -6.04 13.96 -6.20
C TYR A 46 -6.29 15.44 -6.48
N GLN A 47 -6.16 15.85 -7.75
CA GLN A 47 -6.26 17.26 -8.16
C GLN A 47 -5.34 18.18 -7.32
N GLY A 48 -4.10 17.74 -7.08
CA GLY A 48 -3.11 18.44 -6.26
C GLY A 48 -3.38 18.44 -4.75
N THR A 49 -4.49 17.86 -4.27
CA THR A 49 -4.80 17.76 -2.85
C THR A 49 -4.27 16.45 -2.29
N GLN A 50 -3.48 16.51 -1.22
CA GLN A 50 -2.94 15.34 -0.54
C GLN A 50 -4.04 14.57 0.22
N VAL A 51 -4.24 13.30 -0.13
CA VAL A 51 -5.25 12.42 0.49
C VAL A 51 -4.59 11.42 1.45
N ILE A 52 -3.54 10.71 1.00
CA ILE A 52 -2.72 9.81 1.82
C ILE A 52 -1.33 10.42 1.99
N ILE A 53 -0.85 10.54 3.22
CA ILE A 53 0.43 11.16 3.56
C ILE A 53 1.52 10.10 3.84
N PRO A 54 2.82 10.40 3.65
CA PRO A 54 3.92 9.44 3.84
C PRO A 54 4.28 9.24 5.33
N ALA A 55 3.32 8.82 6.15
CA ALA A 55 3.49 8.62 7.60
C ALA A 55 3.37 7.14 8.02
N GLY A 56 4.37 6.60 8.72
CA GLY A 56 4.40 5.21 9.18
C GLY A 56 4.34 4.18 8.06
N GLY A 57 3.96 2.94 8.38
CA GLY A 57 3.76 1.88 7.38
C GLY A 57 2.53 2.13 6.51
N GLN A 58 2.63 1.71 5.25
CA GLN A 58 1.60 1.88 4.21
C GLN A 58 1.52 0.61 3.36
N GLY A 59 0.40 -0.11 3.39
CA GLY A 59 0.25 -1.41 2.72
C GLY A 59 0.19 -2.59 3.68
N ALA A 60 0.77 -3.73 3.32
CA ALA A 60 0.71 -4.95 4.12
C ALA A 60 1.81 -4.98 5.19
N VAL A 61 1.44 -5.28 6.44
CA VAL A 61 2.39 -5.43 7.55
C VAL A 61 1.95 -6.54 8.51
N ILE A 62 2.92 -7.20 9.11
CA ILE A 62 2.67 -8.19 10.17
C ILE A 62 3.52 -7.91 11.40
N MET A 63 3.06 -8.41 12.54
CA MET A 63 3.82 -8.49 13.77
C MET A 63 3.58 -9.88 14.37
N PRO A 64 4.57 -10.78 14.32
CA PRO A 64 4.55 -12.02 15.09
C PRO A 64 4.42 -11.72 16.60
N LYS A 65 3.80 -12.63 17.35
CA LYS A 65 3.61 -12.48 18.79
C LYS A 65 4.98 -12.44 19.49
N GLY A 66 5.25 -11.33 20.19
CA GLY A 66 6.56 -11.08 20.82
C GLY A 66 7.67 -10.70 19.84
N GLY A 67 7.36 -10.55 18.56
CA GLY A 67 8.29 -10.16 17.50
C GLY A 67 8.25 -8.66 17.18
N GLN A 68 8.78 -8.32 16.00
CA GLN A 68 8.83 -6.95 15.50
C GLN A 68 7.90 -6.77 14.28
N TRP A 69 7.65 -5.52 13.90
CA TRP A 69 6.93 -5.20 12.67
C TRP A 69 7.75 -5.60 11.44
N VAL A 70 7.11 -6.25 10.48
CA VAL A 70 7.66 -6.64 9.17
C VAL A 70 6.79 -6.02 8.08
N GLY A 71 7.42 -5.45 7.05
CA GLY A 71 6.75 -4.93 5.86
C GLY A 71 6.55 -3.41 5.84
N SER A 72 6.25 -2.91 4.63
CA SER A 72 5.86 -1.52 4.34
C SER A 72 6.70 -0.43 5.01
N ALA A 73 8.02 -0.64 5.15
CA ALA A 73 8.96 0.25 5.83
C ALA A 73 8.54 0.69 7.26
N MET A 74 7.83 -0.18 8.00
CA MET A 74 7.59 0.06 9.44
C MET A 74 8.91 0.18 10.23
N ARG A 75 9.95 -0.51 9.74
CA ARG A 75 11.32 -0.48 10.25
C ARG A 75 12.31 -0.56 9.09
N PRO A 76 13.33 0.30 9.03
CA PRO A 76 14.36 0.24 7.98
C PRO A 76 15.12 -1.09 7.94
N GLU A 77 15.30 -1.73 9.10
CA GLU A 77 16.10 -2.95 9.28
C GLU A 77 15.34 -4.25 9.02
N VAL A 78 14.01 -4.22 9.01
CA VAL A 78 13.15 -5.38 8.77
C VAL A 78 12.39 -5.18 7.46
N THR A 79 12.98 -5.65 6.37
CA THR A 79 12.43 -5.46 5.04
C THR A 79 11.51 -6.60 4.62
N GLU A 80 10.64 -6.32 3.66
CA GLU A 80 9.87 -7.31 2.90
C GLU A 80 10.61 -7.51 1.57
N PRO A 81 11.39 -8.60 1.40
CA PRO A 81 12.12 -8.83 0.15
C PRO A 81 11.17 -8.94 -1.03
N VAL A 82 11.41 -8.14 -2.08
CA VAL A 82 10.63 -8.15 -3.32
C VAL A 82 11.30 -9.12 -4.29
N LYS A 83 10.59 -10.20 -4.64
CA LYS A 83 11.02 -11.24 -5.59
C LYS A 83 10.83 -10.78 -7.04
N SER A 84 9.73 -10.11 -7.33
CA SER A 84 9.47 -9.51 -8.64
C SER A 84 8.55 -8.30 -8.54
N LEU A 85 8.72 -7.38 -9.50
CA LEU A 85 7.89 -6.21 -9.70
C LEU A 85 7.66 -6.01 -11.20
N GLU A 86 6.41 -5.96 -11.61
CA GLU A 86 5.98 -5.66 -12.98
C GLU A 86 5.11 -4.40 -12.95
N VAL A 87 5.33 -3.51 -13.92
CA VAL A 87 4.48 -2.34 -14.13
C VAL A 87 4.01 -2.33 -15.58
N LEU A 88 2.69 -2.21 -15.77
CA LEU A 88 2.03 -2.10 -17.06
C LEU A 88 1.35 -0.74 -17.15
N ALA A 89 1.59 0.02 -18.21
CA ALA A 89 0.83 1.22 -18.55
C ALA A 89 0.04 0.94 -19.82
N ASP A 90 -1.29 1.05 -19.74
CA ASP A 90 -2.21 0.80 -20.85
C ASP A 90 -1.98 -0.57 -21.53
N GLY A 91 -1.63 -1.57 -20.72
CA GLY A 91 -1.35 -2.94 -21.17
C GLY A 91 0.07 -3.18 -21.66
N VAL A 92 0.93 -2.15 -21.70
CA VAL A 92 2.32 -2.24 -22.16
C VAL A 92 3.28 -2.27 -20.97
N ALA A 93 4.22 -3.22 -20.98
CA ALA A 93 5.26 -3.32 -19.96
C ALA A 93 6.17 -2.09 -19.94
N VAL A 94 6.40 -1.57 -18.73
CA VAL A 94 7.28 -0.42 -18.48
C VAL A 94 8.64 -0.91 -17.97
N THR A 95 9.70 -0.40 -18.57
CA THR A 95 11.06 -0.55 -18.01
C THR A 95 11.26 0.43 -16.86
N LEU A 96 11.45 -0.11 -15.65
CA LEU A 96 11.61 0.70 -14.43
C LEU A 96 13.01 1.30 -14.25
N ALA A 97 14.00 0.84 -15.03
CA ALA A 97 15.36 1.31 -14.90
C ALA A 97 15.45 2.80 -15.30
N GLY A 98 15.65 3.67 -14.31
CA GLY A 98 15.66 5.12 -14.46
C GLY A 98 14.29 5.80 -14.57
N ALA A 99 13.17 5.06 -14.53
CA ALA A 99 11.84 5.65 -14.59
C ALA A 99 11.45 6.26 -13.23
N SER A 100 11.35 7.59 -13.16
CA SER A 100 10.80 8.29 -11.99
C SER A 100 9.28 8.42 -12.04
N GLN A 101 8.68 8.21 -13.22
CA GLN A 101 7.25 8.39 -13.45
C GLN A 101 6.71 7.43 -14.51
N VAL A 102 5.49 6.96 -14.28
CA VAL A 102 4.68 6.19 -15.24
C VAL A 102 3.33 6.87 -15.38
N LYS A 103 2.91 7.09 -16.64
CA LYS A 103 1.62 7.70 -16.97
C LYS A 103 0.83 6.76 -17.87
N GLY A 104 -0.49 6.75 -17.71
CA GLY A 104 -1.41 6.02 -18.56
C GLY A 104 -2.86 6.32 -18.18
N GLU A 105 -3.81 5.82 -18.96
CA GLU A 105 -5.22 5.80 -18.55
C GLU A 105 -5.42 4.78 -17.43
N LYS A 106 -4.74 3.64 -17.55
CA LYS A 106 -4.69 2.56 -16.58
C LYS A 106 -3.27 2.10 -16.35
N VAL A 107 -2.86 2.07 -15.08
CA VAL A 107 -1.55 1.54 -14.68
C VAL A 107 -1.75 0.39 -13.70
N ILE A 108 -1.07 -0.73 -13.94
CA ILE A 108 -1.11 -1.92 -13.08
C ILE A 108 0.28 -2.17 -12.54
N VAL A 109 0.40 -2.33 -11.24
CA VAL A 109 1.62 -2.74 -10.55
C VAL A 109 1.40 -4.10 -9.92
N ARG A 110 2.21 -5.09 -10.30
CA ARG A 110 2.21 -6.44 -9.72
C ARG A 110 3.50 -6.67 -8.96
N LYS A 111 3.36 -7.19 -7.74
CA LYS A 111 4.47 -7.47 -6.84
C LYS A 111 4.39 -8.90 -6.32
N GLN A 112 5.52 -9.59 -6.30
CA GLN A 112 5.72 -10.80 -5.52
C GLN A 112 6.80 -10.54 -4.48
N SER A 113 6.58 -11.00 -3.25
CA SER A 113 7.44 -10.67 -2.12
C SER A 113 7.35 -11.70 -1.00
N GLN A 114 8.25 -11.62 -0.03
CA GLN A 114 8.21 -12.38 1.21
C GLN A 114 7.91 -11.43 2.38
N LEU A 115 6.74 -11.58 3.01
CA LEU A 115 6.33 -10.79 4.16
C LEU A 115 6.46 -11.66 5.42
N GLY A 116 7.67 -11.72 5.99
CA GLY A 116 7.97 -12.66 7.08
C GLY A 116 7.65 -14.10 6.68
N GLY A 117 6.80 -14.79 7.43
CA GLY A 117 6.34 -16.15 7.12
C GLY A 117 5.24 -16.26 6.06
N PHE A 118 5.00 -15.22 5.25
CA PHE A 118 4.06 -15.23 4.13
C PHE A 118 4.74 -15.04 2.78
N GLU A 119 4.39 -15.87 1.79
CA GLU A 119 4.49 -15.47 0.39
C GLU A 119 3.37 -14.48 0.09
N HIS A 120 3.74 -13.32 -0.46
CA HIS A 120 2.83 -12.20 -0.67
C HIS A 120 2.81 -11.79 -2.14
N SER A 121 1.63 -11.89 -2.74
CA SER A 121 1.30 -11.36 -4.06
C SER A 121 0.40 -10.14 -3.93
N ALA A 122 0.75 -9.05 -4.60
CA ALA A 122 -0.09 -7.86 -4.67
C ALA A 122 -0.28 -7.41 -6.12
N GLU A 123 -1.50 -7.05 -6.49
CA GLU A 123 -1.83 -6.34 -7.73
C GLU A 123 -2.54 -5.04 -7.35
N THR A 124 -1.99 -3.91 -7.78
CA THR A 124 -2.60 -2.59 -7.62
C THR A 124 -2.90 -2.00 -8.99
N THR A 125 -4.15 -1.67 -9.23
CA THR A 125 -4.62 -0.98 -10.43
C THR A 125 -4.96 0.46 -10.11
N PHE A 126 -4.37 1.38 -10.87
CA PHE A 126 -4.67 2.80 -10.88
C PHE A 126 -5.43 3.12 -12.16
N GLU A 127 -6.60 3.74 -12.05
CA GLU A 127 -7.40 4.12 -13.21
C GLU A 127 -8.28 5.31 -12.83
N LYS A 128 -8.13 6.44 -13.53
CA LYS A 128 -8.81 7.70 -13.22
C LYS A 128 -8.58 8.11 -11.76
N ASP A 129 -9.64 8.16 -10.96
CA ASP A 129 -9.66 8.53 -9.54
C ASP A 129 -9.69 7.30 -8.59
N ARG A 130 -9.44 6.09 -9.12
CA ARG A 130 -9.59 4.83 -8.38
C ARG A 130 -8.26 4.13 -8.20
N ILE A 131 -8.12 3.52 -7.02
CA ILE A 131 -7.06 2.59 -6.67
C ILE A 131 -7.75 1.29 -6.26
N VAL A 132 -7.48 0.21 -6.97
CA VAL A 132 -7.99 -1.13 -6.64
C VAL A 132 -6.81 -2.02 -6.29
N GLN A 133 -6.82 -2.58 -5.09
CA GLN A 133 -5.74 -3.44 -4.60
C GLN A 133 -6.26 -4.83 -4.29
N LYS A 134 -5.51 -5.83 -4.73
CA LYS A 134 -5.72 -7.24 -4.42
C LYS A 134 -4.46 -7.78 -3.79
N HIS A 135 -4.59 -8.39 -2.63
CA HIS A 135 -3.49 -9.02 -1.93
C HIS A 135 -3.83 -10.49 -1.70
N ALA A 136 -2.86 -11.37 -1.94
CA ALA A 136 -2.93 -12.77 -1.60
C ALA A 136 -1.72 -13.11 -0.73
N PHE A 137 -1.97 -13.87 0.33
CA PHE A 137 -0.98 -14.27 1.31
C PHE A 137 -1.06 -15.79 1.45
N ALA A 138 0.07 -16.47 1.36
CA ALA A 138 0.17 -17.90 1.62
C ALA A 138 1.17 -18.12 2.77
N ALA A 139 0.71 -18.71 3.87
CA ALA A 139 1.56 -18.96 5.02
C ALA A 139 2.59 -20.07 4.70
N THR A 140 3.88 -19.76 4.81
CA THR A 140 4.96 -20.73 4.55
C THR A 140 5.32 -21.56 5.77
N GLU A 141 4.88 -21.13 6.94
CA GLU A 141 5.09 -21.75 8.24
C GLU A 141 3.91 -21.49 9.19
N ASP A 142 3.83 -22.25 10.27
CA ASP A 142 2.89 -21.96 11.36
C ASP A 142 3.33 -20.69 12.09
N MET A 143 2.43 -19.73 12.24
CA MET A 143 2.71 -18.44 12.84
C MET A 143 1.73 -18.11 13.96
N GLN A 144 2.23 -17.39 14.96
CA GLN A 144 1.38 -16.67 15.90
C GLN A 144 1.53 -15.18 15.65
N LEU A 145 0.47 -14.53 15.21
CA LEU A 145 0.43 -13.11 14.89
C LEU A 145 -0.19 -12.33 16.04
N GLN A 146 0.50 -11.27 16.49
CA GLN A 146 -0.11 -10.25 17.33
C GLN A 146 -0.98 -9.33 16.48
N ASN A 147 -0.46 -8.89 15.32
CA ASN A 147 -1.18 -8.08 14.35
C ASN A 147 -0.89 -8.54 12.93
N PHE A 148 -1.88 -8.43 12.05
CA PHE A 148 -1.72 -8.57 10.61
C PHE A 148 -2.64 -7.57 9.93
N TYR A 149 -2.06 -6.59 9.26
CA TYR A 149 -2.82 -5.66 8.46
C TYR A 149 -2.54 -5.93 6.98
N ALA A 150 -3.57 -6.31 6.23
CA ALA A 150 -3.47 -6.48 4.78
C ALA A 150 -3.38 -5.11 4.08
N PHE A 151 -4.04 -4.11 4.66
CA PHE A 151 -4.00 -2.73 4.17
C PHE A 151 -3.93 -1.77 5.36
N ILE A 152 -2.92 -0.89 5.35
CA ILE A 152 -2.89 0.30 6.21
C ILE A 152 -2.56 1.54 5.39
N TYR A 153 -3.29 2.63 5.60
CA TYR A 153 -3.03 3.90 4.92
C TYR A 153 -3.17 5.09 5.85
N SER A 154 -2.20 6.01 5.86
CA SER A 154 -2.30 7.26 6.63
C SER A 154 -3.01 8.32 5.83
N PHE A 155 -4.29 8.56 6.11
CA PHE A 155 -5.02 9.68 5.55
C PHE A 155 -4.59 11.00 6.22
N THR A 156 -4.61 12.08 5.45
CA THR A 156 -4.33 13.43 5.92
C THR A 156 -5.28 13.85 7.05
N THR A 157 -4.85 14.69 7.98
CA THR A 157 -5.73 15.29 9.01
C THR A 157 -6.55 16.48 8.50
N ALA A 158 -6.37 16.87 7.23
CA ALA A 158 -7.23 17.86 6.59
C ALA A 158 -8.68 17.37 6.47
N GLY A 159 -8.89 16.07 6.27
CA GLY A 159 -10.24 15.49 6.27
C GLY A 159 -10.74 15.28 7.67
N ARG A 160 -11.62 16.17 8.13
CA ARG A 160 -12.09 16.20 9.52
C ARG A 160 -13.38 15.43 9.77
N ALA A 161 -14.15 15.16 8.72
CA ALA A 161 -15.39 14.41 8.81
C ALA A 161 -15.18 12.98 8.33
N TRP A 162 -15.88 12.03 8.97
CA TRP A 162 -15.92 10.64 8.54
C TRP A 162 -17.36 10.14 8.46
N ALA A 163 -17.58 9.19 7.56
CA ALA A 163 -18.78 8.37 7.46
C ALA A 163 -18.37 6.91 7.32
N ALA A 164 -19.11 6.00 7.91
CA ALA A 164 -18.80 4.58 7.87
C ALA A 164 -20.06 3.74 7.97
N GLN A 165 -20.05 2.59 7.31
CA GLN A 165 -21.07 1.57 7.43
C GLN A 165 -20.45 0.35 8.13
N PRO A 166 -20.67 0.20 9.44
CA PRO A 166 -20.31 -1.01 10.16
C PRO A 166 -21.07 -2.23 9.62
N LEU A 167 -20.58 -3.42 9.92
CA LEU A 167 -21.24 -4.68 9.54
C LEU A 167 -22.62 -4.89 10.19
N ASP A 168 -22.98 -4.09 11.20
CA ASP A 168 -24.33 -4.09 11.78
C ASP A 168 -25.35 -3.26 10.98
N GLY A 169 -24.91 -2.60 9.90
CA GLY A 169 -25.78 -1.95 8.92
C GLY A 169 -26.24 -0.54 9.26
N ALA A 170 -25.87 0.04 10.42
CA ALA A 170 -26.25 1.41 10.75
C ALA A 170 -25.19 2.41 10.27
N LEU A 171 -25.54 3.32 9.36
CA LEU A 171 -24.65 4.41 8.96
C LEU A 171 -24.23 5.22 10.21
N ARG A 172 -22.91 5.40 10.38
CA ARG A 172 -22.33 6.23 11.42
C ARG A 172 -21.54 7.37 10.79
N THR A 173 -21.63 8.54 11.39
CA THR A 173 -20.91 9.73 10.95
C THR A 173 -20.33 10.45 12.16
N GLY A 174 -19.24 11.17 11.95
CA GLY A 174 -18.66 11.99 13.01
C GLY A 174 -17.51 12.85 12.52
N ALA A 175 -16.81 13.42 13.49
CA ALA A 175 -15.55 14.10 13.27
C ALA A 175 -14.41 13.30 13.91
N PHE A 176 -13.22 13.43 13.35
CA PHE A 176 -12.00 12.95 14.00
C PHE A 176 -11.64 13.85 15.19
N LYS A 177 -11.34 13.25 16.33
CA LYS A 177 -11.05 13.90 17.63
C LYS A 177 -9.67 13.53 18.20
N GLY A 178 -8.97 12.58 17.60
CA GLY A 178 -7.72 12.01 18.09
C GLY A 178 -7.90 11.03 19.26
N GLU A 179 -9.07 10.40 19.37
CA GLU A 179 -9.47 9.57 20.53
C GLU A 179 -9.40 8.05 20.25
N GLY A 180 -8.66 7.62 19.23
CA GLY A 180 -8.45 6.20 18.93
C GLY A 180 -9.31 5.67 17.78
N HIS A 181 -9.86 4.46 17.92
CA HIS A 181 -10.53 3.82 16.79
C HIS A 181 -11.94 4.38 16.54
N VAL A 182 -12.22 4.75 15.28
CA VAL A 182 -13.55 5.15 14.82
C VAL A 182 -13.96 4.30 13.60
N PRO A 183 -15.22 3.84 13.51
CA PRO A 183 -16.34 4.06 14.43
C PRO A 183 -16.39 3.08 15.62
N GLY A 184 -15.27 2.44 15.98
CA GLY A 184 -15.20 1.44 17.05
C GLY A 184 -15.79 0.07 16.68
N ALA A 185 -16.06 -0.18 15.39
CA ALA A 185 -16.55 -1.44 14.86
C ALA A 185 -15.96 -1.67 13.47
N THR A 186 -15.90 -2.94 13.04
CA THR A 186 -15.51 -3.32 11.69
C THR A 186 -16.53 -2.84 10.67
N CYS A 187 -16.04 -2.27 9.57
CA CYS A 187 -16.86 -1.63 8.53
C CYS A 187 -16.79 -2.34 7.18
N GLU A 188 -17.89 -2.26 6.43
CA GLU A 188 -17.97 -2.62 5.01
C GLU A 188 -17.26 -1.57 4.15
N TRP A 189 -17.55 -0.30 4.45
CA TRP A 189 -16.92 0.84 3.84
C TRP A 189 -16.75 1.97 4.85
N MET A 190 -15.78 2.83 4.58
CA MET A 190 -15.49 4.03 5.33
C MET A 190 -15.11 5.16 4.38
N ALA A 191 -15.39 6.38 4.79
CA ALA A 191 -15.03 7.56 4.05
C ALA A 191 -14.53 8.65 4.98
N GLN A 192 -13.61 9.45 4.46
CA GLN A 192 -13.12 10.69 5.06
C GLN A 192 -13.37 11.83 4.07
N TYR A 193 -13.74 13.00 4.59
CA TYR A 193 -13.99 14.20 3.80
C TYR A 193 -13.34 15.44 4.40
N ASP A 194 -12.70 16.22 3.53
CA ASP A 194 -12.19 17.56 3.79
C ASP A 194 -13.11 18.58 3.12
N ALA A 195 -13.80 19.37 3.95
CA ALA A 195 -14.70 20.42 3.48
C ALA A 195 -13.97 21.60 2.84
N ALA A 196 -12.70 21.85 3.19
CA ALA A 196 -11.95 22.99 2.68
C ALA A 196 -11.54 22.78 1.21
N SER A 197 -11.02 21.60 0.88
CA SER A 197 -10.69 21.22 -0.51
C SER A 197 -11.89 20.63 -1.27
N GLN A 198 -12.98 20.33 -0.56
CA GLN A 198 -14.13 19.57 -1.06
C GLN A 198 -13.75 18.20 -1.63
N LYS A 199 -12.71 17.57 -1.09
CA LYS A 199 -12.23 16.24 -1.49
C LYS A 199 -12.42 15.22 -0.37
N GLY A 200 -12.57 13.97 -0.75
CA GLY A 200 -12.66 12.87 0.18
C GLY A 200 -12.11 11.59 -0.42
N ALA A 201 -11.99 10.59 0.43
CA ALA A 201 -11.66 9.24 0.02
C ALA A 201 -12.70 8.28 0.58
N LEU A 202 -13.10 7.31 -0.23
CA LEU A 202 -13.93 6.20 0.17
C LEU A 202 -13.13 4.91 0.00
N VAL A 203 -13.14 4.09 1.05
CA VAL A 203 -12.51 2.78 1.08
C VAL A 203 -13.61 1.75 1.34
N TYR A 204 -13.64 0.70 0.53
CA TYR A 204 -14.57 -0.41 0.72
C TYR A 204 -13.91 -1.72 0.34
N PHE A 205 -14.44 -2.80 0.89
CA PHE A 205 -14.02 -4.16 0.59
C PHE A 205 -15.17 -4.89 -0.11
N GLN A 206 -14.89 -5.55 -1.23
CA GLN A 206 -15.91 -6.36 -1.92
C GLN A 206 -16.49 -7.44 -1.00
N THR A 207 -15.62 -8.04 -0.18
CA THR A 207 -15.98 -8.91 0.92
C THR A 207 -15.34 -8.35 2.18
N PRO A 208 -16.11 -7.81 3.13
CA PRO A 208 -15.57 -7.30 4.38
C PRO A 208 -14.84 -8.39 5.17
N PHE A 209 -13.78 -8.01 5.88
CA PHE A 209 -13.13 -8.92 6.81
C PHE A 209 -14.07 -9.21 7.99
N ALA A 210 -14.29 -10.50 8.26
CA ALA A 210 -15.16 -10.96 9.33
C ALA A 210 -14.51 -12.12 10.08
N GLY A 211 -14.90 -12.32 11.34
CA GLY A 211 -14.37 -13.36 12.21
C GLY A 211 -13.44 -12.83 13.31
N PRO A 212 -12.91 -13.73 14.16
CA PRO A 212 -12.09 -13.36 15.30
C PRO A 212 -10.87 -12.53 14.91
N GLY A 213 -10.73 -11.36 15.53
CA GLY A 213 -9.59 -10.47 15.29
C GLY A 213 -9.73 -9.58 14.06
N ALA A 214 -10.73 -9.77 13.20
CA ALA A 214 -10.93 -8.90 12.04
C ALA A 214 -11.29 -7.47 12.46
N LEU A 215 -10.65 -6.48 11.85
CA LEU A 215 -10.92 -5.06 12.10
C LEU A 215 -10.79 -4.25 10.82
N THR A 216 -11.79 -3.43 10.53
CA THR A 216 -11.72 -2.41 9.47
C THR A 216 -12.22 -1.10 10.06
N ALA A 217 -11.30 -0.20 10.40
CA ALA A 217 -11.55 1.04 11.13
C ALA A 217 -10.51 2.11 10.79
N TYR A 218 -10.77 3.37 11.16
CA TYR A 218 -9.71 4.36 11.29
C TYR A 218 -9.14 4.32 12.71
N TRP A 219 -7.83 4.44 12.84
CA TRP A 219 -7.16 4.86 14.07
C TRP A 219 -6.83 6.34 13.96
N ASP A 220 -7.55 7.12 14.74
CA ASP A 220 -7.49 8.56 14.73
C ASP A 220 -6.37 9.07 15.64
N THR A 221 -5.40 9.74 15.03
CA THR A 221 -4.25 10.32 15.73
C THR A 221 -4.14 11.82 15.40
N LYS A 222 -3.30 12.54 16.15
CA LYS A 222 -3.06 13.97 15.90
C LYS A 222 -2.38 14.25 14.55
N SER A 223 -1.66 13.30 13.96
CA SER A 223 -0.84 13.51 12.76
C SER A 223 -1.37 12.82 11.50
N TYR A 224 -2.30 11.88 11.64
CA TYR A 224 -2.99 11.20 10.53
C TYR A 224 -4.24 10.45 11.03
N HIS A 225 -5.12 10.09 10.10
CA HIS A 225 -6.18 9.10 10.32
C HIS A 225 -5.77 7.80 9.63
N LYS A 226 -5.33 6.81 10.40
CA LYS A 226 -4.78 5.57 9.85
C LYS A 226 -5.92 4.61 9.55
N LEU A 227 -6.15 4.30 8.28
CA LEU A 227 -6.94 3.13 7.92
C LEU A 227 -6.23 1.88 8.41
N PHE A 228 -6.97 1.03 9.11
CA PHE A 228 -6.58 -0.35 9.41
C PHE A 228 -7.55 -1.31 8.75
N ALA A 229 -7.00 -2.31 8.07
CA ALA A 229 -7.73 -3.46 7.56
C ALA A 229 -7.00 -4.75 7.97
N GLN A 230 -7.42 -5.30 9.11
CA GLN A 230 -6.94 -6.54 9.70
C GLN A 230 -7.87 -7.69 9.28
N PRO A 231 -7.41 -8.65 8.47
CA PRO A 231 -8.20 -9.83 8.17
C PRO A 231 -8.28 -10.80 9.36
N VAL A 232 -7.19 -10.96 10.10
CA VAL A 232 -7.06 -11.96 11.18
C VAL A 232 -5.99 -11.54 12.18
N ASN A 233 -6.07 -12.04 13.41
CA ASN A 233 -4.95 -12.09 14.33
C ASN A 233 -4.89 -13.48 14.99
N GLY A 234 -3.79 -13.77 15.71
CA GLY A 234 -3.62 -15.06 16.37
C GLY A 234 -2.95 -16.11 15.48
N SER A 235 -3.42 -17.35 15.56
CA SER A 235 -2.74 -18.49 14.91
C SER A 235 -3.06 -18.56 13.43
N VAL A 236 -2.02 -18.66 12.60
CA VAL A 236 -2.13 -18.93 11.16
C VAL A 236 -1.34 -20.20 10.87
N LYS A 237 -1.98 -21.17 10.20
CA LYS A 237 -1.34 -22.44 9.85
C LYS A 237 -0.64 -22.34 8.52
N LYS A 238 0.46 -23.08 8.38
CA LYS A 238 1.13 -23.25 7.09
C LYS A 238 0.12 -23.71 6.03
N GLY A 239 0.15 -23.07 4.86
CA GLY A 239 -0.73 -23.37 3.73
C GLY A 239 -2.13 -22.77 3.80
N ALA A 240 -2.45 -21.99 4.85
CA ALA A 240 -3.63 -21.13 4.89
C ALA A 240 -3.49 -19.93 3.96
#